data_AF-A0A9Q3FMM1-F1
#
_entry.id   AF-A0A9Q3FMM1-F1
#
_cell.length_a   1.000
_cell.length_b   1.000
_cell.length_c   1.000
_cell.angle_alpha   90.00
_cell.angle_beta   90.00
_cell.angle_gamma   90.00
#
_symmetry.space_group_name_H-M   'P 1'
#
loop_
_entity.id
_entity.type
_entity.pdbx_description
1 polymer ?
#
loop_
_entity_poly.entity_id
_entity_poly.type
_entity_poly.pdbx_seq_one_letter_code
_entity_poly.pdbx_strand_id
1 'polypeptide(L)'
;MDWATGLVPGGKENYHFYLIIVDRFSNSMRFLPCHKEDTAMATALLFWNNIISTCGVPKIIISDRDPKLTSEFWTNLYDMLSTKLAFSTAYHPQKDGLAERIIQTMGDLLRRFCACGMEDKDHERYTHDLVTLLPAVQLAYTTSQHSTTGKTPALVEEGWNPLFPVDHLKKNLLRIHLTAKHFHEMWKRACDTAAKFIAEEKEYNKHRWDKSHMEPDFKEGTKLKNAVEVKLTEEVSRKHPVFPVSLVKPYLQAGEDKFPSRKKNPTSPEVVKVEDSPGPVKKIIRARNIRLNGRYQRQYLVRFKNHTADKDKWLAEDAIPDGNLHLRRFRASRKI
;
A
#
# COMPACT_ATOMS: atom_id res chain seq x y z
N MET A 1 -11.76 1.83 3.64
CA MET A 1 -13.17 2.25 3.48
C MET A 1 -13.13 3.56 2.72
N ASP A 2 -13.99 3.72 1.73
CA ASP A 2 -14.01 4.92 0.89
C ASP A 2 -15.39 5.10 0.25
N TRP A 3 -15.68 6.30 -0.23
CA TRP A 3 -16.93 6.66 -0.88
C TRP A 3 -16.79 6.57 -2.41
N ALA A 4 -17.61 5.75 -3.04
CA ALA A 4 -17.82 5.84 -4.48
C ALA A 4 -18.86 6.92 -4.80
N THR A 5 -18.48 7.82 -5.72
CA THR A 5 -19.30 8.96 -6.16
C THR A 5 -19.44 8.96 -7.68
N GLY A 6 -20.48 9.64 -8.18
CA GLY A 6 -20.72 9.79 -9.63
C GLY A 6 -21.25 8.53 -10.32
N LEU A 7 -21.87 7.63 -9.55
CA LEU A 7 -22.63 6.50 -10.09
C LEU A 7 -24.05 6.94 -10.43
N VAL A 8 -24.69 6.22 -11.36
CA VAL A 8 -26.08 6.52 -11.75
C VAL A 8 -26.99 6.33 -10.53
N PRO A 9 -27.98 7.21 -10.31
CA PRO A 9 -29.02 6.99 -9.32
C PRO A 9 -29.61 5.59 -9.38
N GLY A 10 -29.62 4.91 -8.24
CA GLY A 10 -30.27 3.61 -8.09
C GLY A 10 -31.35 3.65 -7.00
N GLY A 11 -32.48 3.02 -7.27
CA GLY A 11 -33.40 2.57 -6.23
C GLY A 11 -34.61 3.45 -6.07
N LYS A 12 -35.58 2.96 -5.31
CA LYS A 12 -36.78 3.73 -4.94
C LYS A 12 -36.43 5.04 -4.23
N GLU A 13 -35.32 5.04 -3.49
CA GLU A 13 -34.83 6.19 -2.72
C GLU A 13 -33.79 7.04 -3.48
N ASN A 14 -33.42 6.67 -4.71
CA ASN A 14 -32.51 7.46 -5.54
C ASN A 14 -31.12 7.65 -4.90
N TYR A 15 -30.45 6.55 -4.57
CA TYR A 15 -29.09 6.55 -3.99
C TYR A 15 -28.03 6.89 -5.05
N HIS A 16 -27.16 7.84 -4.71
CA HIS A 16 -26.06 8.33 -5.59
C HIS A 16 -24.68 8.20 -4.95
N PHE A 17 -24.64 7.79 -3.69
CA PHE A 17 -23.43 7.63 -2.90
C PHE A 17 -23.39 6.20 -2.37
N TYR A 18 -22.20 5.61 -2.37
CA TYR A 18 -22.01 4.23 -1.93
C TYR A 18 -20.77 4.15 -1.05
N LEU A 19 -20.94 3.67 0.18
CA LEU A 19 -19.82 3.36 1.07
C LEU A 19 -19.24 2.00 0.66
N ILE A 20 -17.98 1.98 0.26
CA ILE A 20 -17.25 0.76 -0.07
C ILE A 20 -16.39 0.35 1.11
N ILE A 21 -16.61 -0.88 1.55
CA ILE A 21 -15.88 -1.48 2.66
C ILE A 21 -15.18 -2.71 2.13
N VAL A 22 -13.87 -2.76 2.34
CA VAL A 22 -13.00 -3.85 1.92
C VAL A 22 -12.33 -4.40 3.16
N ASP A 23 -12.50 -5.69 3.42
CA ASP A 23 -11.68 -6.40 4.38
C ASP A 23 -10.32 -6.72 3.76
N ARG A 24 -9.24 -6.30 4.43
CA ARG A 24 -7.88 -6.50 3.93
C ARG A 24 -7.38 -7.93 4.05
N PHE A 25 -7.99 -8.74 4.91
CA PHE A 25 -7.57 -10.12 5.09
C PHE A 25 -8.16 -11.02 4.02
N SER A 26 -9.48 -11.02 3.87
CA SER A 26 -10.21 -11.86 2.92
C SER A 26 -10.29 -11.27 1.50
N ASN A 27 -10.02 -9.98 1.34
CA ASN A 27 -10.43 -9.18 0.17
C ASN A 27 -11.95 -9.18 -0.04
N SER A 28 -12.74 -9.51 0.97
CA SER A 28 -14.20 -9.42 0.90
C SER A 28 -14.62 -7.96 0.82
N MET A 29 -15.73 -7.72 0.12
CA MET A 29 -16.14 -6.39 -0.26
C MET A 29 -17.64 -6.20 -0.09
N ARG A 30 -18.03 -5.07 0.48
CA ARG A 30 -19.43 -4.70 0.72
C ARG A 30 -19.70 -3.27 0.26
N PHE A 31 -20.81 -3.09 -0.43
CA PHE A 31 -21.38 -1.79 -0.77
C PHE A 31 -22.54 -1.48 0.14
N LEU A 32 -22.52 -0.31 0.73
CA LEU A 32 -23.65 0.22 1.48
C LEU A 32 -24.18 1.45 0.74
N PRO A 33 -25.37 1.37 0.12
CA PRO A 33 -25.99 2.52 -0.53
C PRO A 33 -26.37 3.58 0.52
N CYS A 34 -26.14 4.85 0.19
CA CYS A 34 -26.37 5.97 1.09
C CYS A 34 -26.57 7.29 0.32
N HIS A 35 -26.93 8.35 1.04
CA HIS A 35 -27.03 9.69 0.49
C HIS A 35 -25.82 10.54 0.84
N LYS A 36 -25.51 11.50 -0.04
CA LYS A 36 -24.44 12.47 0.20
C LYS A 36 -24.67 13.27 1.48
N GLU A 37 -25.93 13.56 1.79
CA GLU A 37 -26.37 14.36 2.93
C GLU A 37 -26.48 13.56 4.24
N ASP A 38 -26.22 12.24 4.21
CA ASP A 38 -26.30 11.42 5.41
C ASP A 38 -25.36 11.91 6.49
N THR A 39 -25.89 12.04 7.70
CA THR A 39 -25.13 12.46 8.87
C THR A 39 -24.11 11.39 9.28
N ALA A 40 -23.12 11.78 10.09
CA ALA A 40 -22.17 10.82 10.66
C ALA A 40 -22.87 9.72 11.49
N MET A 41 -23.98 10.04 12.15
CA MET A 41 -24.80 9.08 12.90
C MET A 41 -25.51 8.09 11.98
N ALA A 42 -26.13 8.56 10.89
CA ALA A 42 -26.75 7.68 9.89
C ALA A 42 -25.72 6.72 9.27
N THR A 43 -24.54 7.25 8.94
CA THR A 43 -23.41 6.44 8.44
C THR A 43 -22.97 5.38 9.46
N ALA A 44 -23.00 5.70 10.76
CA ALA A 44 -22.55 4.79 11.81
C ALA A 44 -23.54 3.65 12.00
N LEU A 45 -24.84 3.96 11.95
CA LEU A 45 -25.91 2.96 11.96
C LEU A 45 -25.84 2.06 10.73
N LEU A 46 -25.57 2.63 9.56
CA LEU A 46 -25.39 1.87 8.32
C LEU A 46 -24.21 0.88 8.44
N PHE A 47 -23.08 1.35 8.99
CA PHE A 47 -21.90 0.51 9.25
C PHE A 47 -22.20 -0.57 10.31
N TRP A 48 -22.90 -0.20 11.39
CA TRP A 48 -23.25 -1.14 12.45
C TRP A 48 -24.13 -2.28 11.93
N ASN A 49 -25.21 -1.94 11.23
CA ASN A 49 -26.21 -2.90 10.78
C ASN A 49 -25.69 -3.86 9.71
N ASN A 50 -24.73 -3.44 8.89
CA ASN A 50 -24.25 -4.23 7.76
C ASN A 50 -22.88 -4.88 7.97
N ILE A 51 -22.04 -4.34 8.88
CA ILE A 51 -20.66 -4.81 9.08
C ILE A 51 -20.48 -5.32 10.49
N ILE A 52 -20.74 -4.51 11.52
CA ILE A 52 -20.47 -4.92 12.91
C ILE A 52 -21.39 -6.08 13.31
N SER A 53 -22.65 -6.05 12.87
CA SER A 53 -23.62 -7.12 13.12
C SER A 53 -23.21 -8.49 12.57
N THR A 54 -22.39 -8.53 11.51
CA THR A 54 -22.06 -9.75 10.76
C THR A 54 -20.62 -10.19 10.98
N CYS A 55 -19.67 -9.26 10.93
CA CYS A 55 -18.23 -9.53 11.09
C CYS A 55 -17.71 -9.26 12.51
N GLY A 56 -18.49 -8.54 13.34
CA GLY A 56 -18.03 -8.01 14.62
C GLY A 56 -17.28 -6.68 14.49
N VAL A 57 -16.78 -6.20 15.62
CA VAL A 57 -16.09 -4.90 15.71
C VAL A 57 -14.68 -4.99 15.13
N PRO A 58 -14.33 -4.17 14.12
CA PRO A 58 -12.99 -4.20 13.53
C PRO A 58 -11.94 -3.63 14.49
N LYS A 59 -10.72 -4.15 14.41
CA LYS A 59 -9.58 -3.62 15.21
C LYS A 59 -9.07 -2.28 14.69
N ILE A 60 -9.01 -2.13 13.36
CA ILE A 60 -8.47 -0.96 12.69
C ILE A 60 -9.38 -0.64 11.51
N ILE A 61 -9.81 0.62 11.40
CA ILE A 61 -10.49 1.13 10.20
C ILE A 61 -9.53 2.08 9.50
N ILE A 62 -9.28 1.81 8.23
CA ILE A 62 -8.46 2.67 7.36
C ILE A 62 -9.40 3.36 6.38
N SER A 63 -9.34 4.68 6.35
CA SER A 63 -10.22 5.50 5.50
C SER A 63 -9.58 6.83 5.16
N ASP A 64 -10.11 7.48 4.13
CA ASP A 64 -9.78 8.88 3.83
C ASP A 64 -10.31 9.85 4.90
N ARG A 65 -9.81 11.09 4.87
CA ARG A 65 -10.18 12.16 5.80
C ARG A 65 -11.53 12.81 5.45
N ASP A 66 -12.55 11.99 5.24
CA ASP A 66 -13.90 12.49 5.02
C ASP A 66 -14.46 13.14 6.31
N PRO A 67 -15.06 14.35 6.23
CA PRO A 67 -15.60 15.05 7.40
C PRO A 67 -16.56 14.21 8.27
N LYS A 68 -17.31 13.27 7.67
CA LYS A 68 -18.21 12.39 8.41
C LYS A 68 -17.44 11.46 9.34
N LEU A 69 -16.29 10.98 8.89
CA LEU A 69 -15.44 10.00 9.57
C LEU A 69 -14.43 10.66 10.52
N THR A 70 -14.09 11.92 10.29
CA THR A 70 -13.29 12.74 11.21
C THR A 70 -14.16 13.51 12.22
N SER A 71 -15.48 13.30 12.22
CA SER A 71 -16.37 13.96 13.17
C SER A 71 -16.08 13.51 14.61
N GLU A 72 -16.35 14.39 15.57
CA GLU A 72 -16.18 14.08 16.99
C GLU A 72 -17.05 12.89 17.41
N PHE A 73 -18.28 12.82 16.89
CA PHE A 73 -19.17 11.68 17.09
C PHE A 73 -18.54 10.36 16.62
N TRP A 74 -18.01 10.31 15.39
CA TRP A 74 -17.42 9.09 14.84
C TRP A 74 -16.18 8.67 15.62
N THR A 75 -15.32 9.63 15.97
CA THR A 75 -14.11 9.39 16.75
C THR A 75 -14.45 8.80 18.12
N ASN A 76 -15.36 9.44 18.86
CA ASN A 76 -15.78 9.00 20.19
C ASN A 76 -16.47 7.63 20.16
N LEU A 77 -17.28 7.35 19.12
CA LEU A 77 -17.95 6.06 18.95
C LEU A 77 -16.94 4.92 18.83
N TYR A 78 -15.93 5.06 17.97
CA TYR A 78 -14.95 3.99 17.75
C TYR A 78 -13.89 3.92 18.84
N ASP A 79 -13.61 5.01 19.54
CA ASP A 79 -12.83 4.98 20.77
C ASP A 79 -13.53 4.13 21.85
N MET A 80 -14.86 4.28 22.00
CA MET A 80 -15.66 3.43 22.90
C MET A 80 -15.63 1.95 22.48
N LEU A 81 -15.68 1.68 21.17
CA LEU A 81 -15.59 0.33 20.62
C LEU A 81 -14.16 -0.25 20.61
N SER A 82 -13.17 0.50 21.10
CA SER A 82 -11.75 0.12 21.07
C SER A 82 -11.22 -0.16 19.65
N THR A 83 -11.79 0.49 18.64
CA THR A 83 -11.37 0.42 17.24
C THR A 83 -10.44 1.57 16.91
N LYS A 84 -9.26 1.28 16.37
CA LYS A 84 -8.31 2.31 15.96
C LYS A 84 -8.68 2.88 14.59
N LEU A 85 -8.98 4.18 14.55
CA LEU A 85 -9.15 4.92 13.29
C LEU A 85 -7.77 5.32 12.74
N ALA A 86 -7.49 4.97 11.49
CA ALA A 86 -6.27 5.32 10.77
C ALA A 86 -6.63 6.04 9.47
N PHE A 87 -6.38 7.34 9.42
CA PHE A 87 -6.66 8.13 8.22
C PHE A 87 -5.51 8.08 7.23
N SER A 88 -5.82 7.80 5.96
CA SER A 88 -4.86 7.90 4.87
C SER A 88 -4.35 9.36 4.75
N THR A 89 -3.11 9.52 4.31
CA THR A 89 -2.58 10.82 3.88
C THR A 89 -2.30 10.73 2.40
N ALA A 90 -2.57 11.81 1.66
CA ALA A 90 -2.49 11.90 0.20
C ALA A 90 -1.13 11.51 -0.44
N TYR A 91 -0.14 11.07 0.35
CA TYR A 91 1.23 10.75 -0.08
C TYR A 91 1.78 9.42 0.49
N HIS A 92 0.94 8.50 1.00
CA HIS A 92 1.41 7.19 1.51
C HIS A 92 0.77 5.96 0.80
N PRO A 93 1.07 5.75 -0.50
CA PRO A 93 0.54 4.63 -1.29
C PRO A 93 0.99 3.23 -0.81
N GLN A 94 2.02 3.11 0.03
CA GLN A 94 2.54 1.82 0.50
C GLN A 94 1.62 1.10 1.48
N LYS A 95 0.76 1.82 2.22
CA LYS A 95 -0.14 1.20 3.20
C LYS A 95 -1.56 1.01 2.67
N ASP A 96 -2.01 1.79 1.69
CA ASP A 96 -3.38 1.77 1.17
C ASP A 96 -3.55 1.21 -0.24
N GLY A 97 -2.45 1.02 -0.97
CA GLY A 97 -2.52 0.67 -2.38
C GLY A 97 -3.25 -0.65 -2.72
N LEU A 98 -3.48 -1.56 -1.77
CA LEU A 98 -4.31 -2.75 -2.02
C LEU A 98 -5.81 -2.44 -1.93
N ALA A 99 -6.23 -1.74 -0.88
CA ALA A 99 -7.63 -1.34 -0.71
C ALA A 99 -8.03 -0.32 -1.77
N GLU A 100 -7.18 0.67 -2.05
CA GLU A 100 -7.37 1.65 -3.13
C GLU A 100 -7.51 0.97 -4.49
N ARG A 101 -6.65 -0.01 -4.82
CA ARG A 101 -6.77 -0.77 -6.06
C ARG A 101 -8.10 -1.51 -6.13
N ILE A 102 -8.50 -2.22 -5.08
CA ILE A 102 -9.79 -2.94 -5.04
C ILE A 102 -10.97 -1.98 -5.21
N ILE A 103 -10.94 -0.83 -4.54
CA ILE A 103 -11.99 0.19 -4.63
C ILE A 103 -12.06 0.76 -6.06
N GLN A 104 -10.92 1.03 -6.69
CA GLN A 104 -10.86 1.50 -8.08
C GLN A 104 -11.39 0.46 -9.07
N THR A 105 -10.87 -0.78 -8.99
CA THR A 105 -11.35 -1.94 -9.75
C THR A 105 -12.86 -2.05 -9.68
N MET A 106 -13.40 -1.90 -8.46
CA MET A 106 -14.82 -2.05 -8.26
C MET A 106 -15.64 -0.87 -8.77
N GLY A 107 -15.14 0.36 -8.62
CA GLY A 107 -15.77 1.54 -9.22
C GLY A 107 -15.88 1.40 -10.74
N ASP A 108 -14.84 0.88 -11.39
CA ASP A 108 -14.84 0.59 -12.81
C ASP A 108 -15.74 -0.58 -13.18
N LEU A 109 -15.79 -1.63 -12.35
CA LEU A 109 -16.73 -2.73 -12.49
C LEU A 109 -18.17 -2.21 -12.51
N LEU A 110 -18.59 -1.45 -11.50
CA LEU A 110 -19.93 -0.88 -11.41
C LEU A 110 -20.26 0.02 -12.61
N ARG A 111 -19.32 0.87 -13.06
CA ARG A 111 -19.53 1.73 -14.24
C ARG A 111 -19.80 0.90 -15.49
N ARG A 112 -19.05 -0.19 -15.70
CA ARG A 112 -19.22 -1.08 -16.85
C ARG A 112 -20.51 -1.88 -16.77
N PHE A 113 -20.89 -2.32 -15.57
CA PHE A 113 -22.19 -2.94 -15.31
C PHE A 113 -23.36 -2.02 -15.65
N CYS A 114 -23.31 -0.77 -15.20
CA CYS A 114 -24.31 0.23 -15.55
C CYS A 114 -24.36 0.48 -17.07
N ALA A 115 -23.21 0.46 -17.75
CA ALA A 115 -23.15 0.62 -19.20
C ALA A 115 -23.80 -0.55 -19.96
N CYS A 116 -23.56 -1.80 -19.54
CA CYS A 116 -24.17 -2.98 -20.16
C CYS A 116 -25.67 -3.11 -19.85
N GLY A 117 -26.11 -2.73 -18.64
CA GLY A 117 -27.54 -2.69 -18.29
C GLY A 117 -28.33 -1.66 -19.11
N MET A 118 -27.67 -0.75 -19.84
CA MET A 118 -28.36 0.19 -20.72
C MET A 118 -28.93 -0.44 -22.00
N GLU A 119 -28.54 -1.67 -22.36
CA GLU A 119 -29.07 -2.40 -23.52
C GLU A 119 -30.42 -3.08 -23.22
N ASP A 120 -30.63 -3.49 -21.97
CA ASP A 120 -31.88 -4.11 -21.47
C ASP A 120 -32.90 -3.01 -21.05
N LYS A 121 -33.04 -1.92 -21.83
CA LYS A 121 -34.02 -0.84 -21.59
C LYS A 121 -35.40 -1.17 -22.13
N ASP A 122 -36.26 -1.72 -21.28
CA ASP A 122 -37.71 -1.73 -21.53
C ASP A 122 -38.28 -0.29 -21.55
N HIS A 123 -39.38 -0.13 -22.30
CA HIS A 123 -40.02 1.15 -22.63
C HIS A 123 -40.50 1.99 -21.42
N GLU A 124 -40.50 1.43 -20.22
CA GLU A 124 -40.68 2.14 -18.96
C GLU A 124 -39.31 2.32 -18.30
N ARG A 125 -38.64 3.46 -18.56
CA ARG A 125 -37.48 4.16 -17.92
C ARG A 125 -36.79 3.65 -16.61
N TYR A 126 -36.95 2.41 -16.19
CA TYR A 126 -36.50 1.79 -14.95
C TYR A 126 -36.00 0.38 -15.24
N THR A 127 -34.98 0.28 -16.08
CA THR A 127 -34.25 -0.98 -16.18
C THR A 127 -32.96 -0.89 -15.39
N HIS A 128 -32.98 -1.70 -14.34
CA HIS A 128 -31.91 -2.04 -13.40
C HIS A 128 -31.49 -0.92 -12.47
N ASP A 129 -32.27 -0.76 -11.41
CA ASP A 129 -31.78 -0.17 -10.18
C ASP A 129 -30.42 -0.81 -9.77
N LEU A 130 -29.35 -0.02 -9.83
CA LEU A 130 -28.00 -0.42 -9.40
C LEU A 130 -28.03 -1.03 -8.01
N VAL A 131 -28.84 -0.48 -7.10
CA VAL A 131 -28.98 -0.91 -5.71
C VAL A 131 -29.57 -2.32 -5.63
N THR A 132 -30.56 -2.63 -6.48
CA THR A 132 -31.12 -3.99 -6.59
C THR A 132 -30.09 -4.99 -7.13
N LEU A 133 -29.15 -4.54 -7.96
CA LEU A 133 -28.06 -5.36 -8.48
C LEU A 133 -26.83 -5.46 -7.57
N LEU A 134 -26.68 -4.58 -6.57
CA LEU A 134 -25.50 -4.60 -5.70
C LEU A 134 -25.28 -5.93 -4.97
N PRO A 135 -26.29 -6.59 -4.36
CA PRO A 135 -26.09 -7.87 -3.69
C PRO A 135 -25.58 -8.92 -4.68
N ALA A 136 -26.10 -8.85 -5.90
CA ALA A 136 -25.67 -9.69 -6.99
C ALA A 136 -24.18 -9.46 -7.32
N VAL A 137 -23.78 -8.22 -7.59
CA VAL A 137 -22.38 -7.89 -7.92
C VAL A 137 -21.43 -8.27 -6.77
N GLN A 138 -21.82 -8.03 -5.51
CA GLN A 138 -21.05 -8.44 -4.33
C GLN A 138 -20.87 -9.95 -4.26
N LEU A 139 -21.94 -10.72 -4.49
CA LEU A 139 -21.90 -12.17 -4.46
C LEU A 139 -21.01 -12.74 -5.59
N ALA A 140 -21.09 -12.16 -6.80
CA ALA A 140 -20.22 -12.56 -7.91
C ALA A 140 -18.74 -12.27 -7.61
N TYR A 141 -18.44 -11.13 -6.98
CA TYR A 141 -17.09 -10.77 -6.56
C TYR A 141 -16.54 -11.71 -5.46
N THR A 142 -17.31 -11.92 -4.40
CA THR A 142 -16.90 -12.73 -3.23
C THR A 142 -16.71 -14.22 -3.55
N THR A 143 -17.32 -14.70 -4.63
CA THR A 143 -17.17 -16.09 -5.13
C THR A 143 -16.17 -16.22 -6.28
N SER A 144 -15.62 -15.12 -6.77
CA SER A 144 -14.56 -15.13 -7.78
C SER A 144 -13.19 -15.38 -7.14
N GLN A 145 -12.30 -16.08 -7.83
CA GLN A 145 -10.95 -16.33 -7.31
C GLN A 145 -10.06 -15.09 -7.45
N HIS A 146 -9.43 -14.70 -6.34
CA HIS A 146 -8.49 -13.58 -6.32
C HIS A 146 -7.05 -14.07 -6.52
N SER A 147 -6.29 -13.37 -7.37
CA SER A 147 -4.88 -13.73 -7.66
C SER A 147 -3.95 -13.56 -6.47
N THR A 148 -4.30 -12.69 -5.52
CA THR A 148 -3.52 -12.43 -4.30
C THR A 148 -3.61 -13.57 -3.29
N THR A 149 -4.79 -14.20 -3.14
CA THR A 149 -5.05 -15.24 -2.15
C THR A 149 -5.14 -16.65 -2.75
N GLY A 150 -5.32 -16.78 -4.07
CA GLY A 150 -5.57 -18.05 -4.76
C GLY A 150 -6.90 -18.71 -4.36
N LYS A 151 -7.73 -18.00 -3.59
CA LYS A 151 -9.00 -18.46 -3.02
C LYS A 151 -10.08 -17.41 -3.28
N THR A 152 -11.33 -17.83 -3.12
CA THR A 152 -12.48 -16.92 -3.14
C THR A 152 -12.60 -16.21 -1.79
N PRO A 153 -12.97 -14.92 -1.74
CA PRO A 153 -13.16 -14.18 -0.50
C PRO A 153 -14.14 -14.86 0.46
N ALA A 154 -15.25 -15.40 -0.04
CA ALA A 154 -16.23 -16.14 0.76
C ALA A 154 -15.61 -17.36 1.47
N LEU A 155 -14.74 -18.10 0.78
CA LEU A 155 -14.02 -19.22 1.38
C LEU A 155 -13.03 -18.78 2.47
N VAL A 156 -12.46 -17.57 2.36
CA VAL A 156 -11.51 -17.04 3.34
C VAL A 156 -12.23 -16.44 4.55
N GLU A 157 -13.36 -15.76 4.35
CA GLU A 157 -14.16 -15.11 5.41
C GLU A 157 -15.03 -16.12 6.16
N GLU A 158 -15.78 -16.96 5.44
CA GLU A 158 -16.78 -17.86 6.02
C GLU A 158 -16.37 -19.34 6.03
N GLY A 159 -15.35 -19.72 5.24
CA GLY A 159 -14.89 -21.11 5.14
C GLY A 159 -15.66 -21.98 4.14
N TRP A 160 -16.63 -21.40 3.43
CA TRP A 160 -17.42 -22.07 2.39
C TRP A 160 -17.78 -21.08 1.28
N ASN A 161 -18.14 -21.60 0.10
CA ASN A 161 -18.68 -20.78 -0.99
C ASN A 161 -20.20 -20.97 -1.05
N PRO A 162 -20.99 -19.88 -1.14
CA PRO A 162 -22.42 -19.98 -1.33
C PRO A 162 -22.75 -20.69 -2.63
N LEU A 163 -23.71 -21.62 -2.55
CA LEU A 163 -24.21 -22.35 -3.70
C LEU A 163 -25.12 -21.45 -4.53
N PHE A 164 -24.94 -21.48 -5.85
CA PHE A 164 -25.78 -20.75 -6.76
C PHE A 164 -27.03 -21.55 -7.15
N PRO A 165 -28.11 -20.88 -7.57
CA PRO A 165 -29.25 -21.55 -8.18
C PRO A 165 -28.85 -22.48 -9.32
N VAL A 166 -27.80 -22.15 -10.09
CA VAL A 166 -27.25 -23.04 -11.14
C VAL A 166 -26.68 -24.34 -10.59
N ASP A 167 -26.15 -24.34 -9.38
CA ASP A 167 -25.60 -25.52 -8.71
C ASP A 167 -26.73 -26.44 -8.19
N HIS A 168 -27.89 -25.85 -7.93
CA HIS A 168 -29.12 -26.55 -7.50
C HIS A 168 -30.04 -26.96 -8.65
N LEU A 169 -29.79 -26.54 -9.89
CA LEU A 169 -30.50 -26.98 -11.09
C LEU A 169 -30.15 -28.45 -11.43
N LYS A 170 -30.49 -29.37 -10.52
CA LYS A 170 -30.70 -30.78 -10.84
C LYS A 170 -31.95 -30.87 -11.72
N LYS A 171 -31.73 -30.87 -13.03
CA LYS A 171 -32.50 -31.31 -14.22
C LYS A 171 -34.04 -31.45 -14.22
N ASN A 172 -34.78 -31.59 -13.12
CA ASN A 172 -36.17 -32.07 -13.15
C ASN A 172 -37.19 -31.31 -12.28
N LEU A 173 -36.90 -30.14 -11.69
CA LEU A 173 -37.89 -29.50 -10.83
C LEU A 173 -38.17 -28.02 -11.15
N LEU A 174 -39.44 -27.84 -11.53
CA LEU A 174 -40.34 -26.72 -11.22
C LEU A 174 -40.45 -25.61 -12.27
N ARG A 175 -41.72 -25.36 -12.64
CA ARG A 175 -42.16 -24.19 -13.40
C ARG A 175 -41.63 -22.93 -12.69
N ILE A 176 -40.56 -22.37 -13.23
CA ILE A 176 -39.97 -21.13 -12.74
C ILE A 176 -40.98 -20.01 -13.00
N HIS A 177 -41.40 -19.29 -11.96
CA HIS A 177 -42.20 -18.08 -12.12
C HIS A 177 -41.47 -17.10 -13.05
N LEU A 178 -42.18 -16.45 -13.98
CA LEU A 178 -41.54 -15.65 -15.06
C LEU A 178 -40.55 -14.60 -14.51
N THR A 179 -40.91 -13.96 -13.40
CA THR A 179 -40.06 -12.99 -12.69
C THR A 179 -38.78 -13.61 -12.10
N ALA A 180 -38.85 -14.83 -11.57
CA ALA A 180 -37.69 -15.54 -11.04
C ALA A 180 -36.76 -16.00 -12.17
N LYS A 181 -37.32 -16.35 -13.34
CA LYS A 181 -36.54 -16.65 -14.54
C LYS A 181 -35.80 -15.40 -15.03
N HIS A 182 -36.49 -14.26 -15.08
CA HIS A 182 -35.88 -12.99 -15.46
C HIS A 182 -34.76 -12.58 -14.48
N PHE A 183 -34.99 -12.72 -13.18
CA PHE A 183 -33.95 -12.48 -12.16
C PHE A 183 -32.76 -13.42 -12.35
N HIS A 184 -32.99 -14.70 -12.64
CA HIS A 184 -31.91 -15.66 -12.91
C HIS A 184 -31.11 -15.32 -14.17
N GLU A 185 -31.78 -14.89 -15.24
CA GLU A 185 -31.13 -14.46 -16.49
C GLU A 185 -30.30 -13.20 -16.26
N MET A 186 -30.86 -12.20 -15.57
CA MET A 186 -30.15 -11.00 -15.14
C MET A 186 -28.94 -11.34 -14.26
N TRP A 187 -29.12 -12.26 -13.30
CA TRP A 187 -28.07 -12.76 -12.42
C TRP A 187 -26.93 -13.41 -13.21
N LYS A 188 -27.26 -14.31 -14.13
CA LYS A 188 -26.28 -15.02 -14.96
C LYS A 188 -25.51 -14.05 -15.86
N ARG A 189 -26.21 -13.11 -16.50
CA ARG A 189 -25.57 -12.03 -17.27
C ARG A 189 -24.63 -11.24 -16.40
N ALA A 190 -25.04 -10.93 -15.16
CA ALA A 190 -24.22 -10.19 -14.24
C ALA A 190 -22.94 -10.95 -13.85
N CYS A 191 -23.03 -12.26 -13.58
CA CYS A 191 -21.83 -13.07 -13.33
C CYS A 191 -20.88 -13.10 -14.54
N ASP A 192 -21.43 -13.30 -15.75
CA ASP A 192 -20.63 -13.39 -16.97
C ASP A 192 -19.95 -12.04 -17.32
N THR A 193 -20.64 -10.91 -17.11
CA THR A 193 -20.07 -9.57 -17.31
C THR A 193 -19.03 -9.24 -16.24
N ALA A 194 -19.29 -9.56 -14.95
CA ALA A 194 -18.28 -9.39 -13.91
C ALA A 194 -16.98 -10.12 -14.24
N ALA A 195 -17.09 -11.39 -14.65
CA ALA A 195 -15.92 -12.21 -14.97
C ALA A 195 -15.11 -11.62 -16.14
N LYS A 196 -15.78 -11.15 -17.20
CA LYS A 196 -15.14 -10.48 -18.34
C LYS A 196 -14.45 -9.18 -17.93
N PHE A 197 -15.13 -8.32 -17.17
CA PHE A 197 -14.56 -7.05 -16.73
C PHE A 197 -13.35 -7.24 -15.82
N ILE A 198 -13.41 -8.20 -14.90
CA ILE A 198 -12.27 -8.53 -14.03
C ILE A 198 -11.08 -9.02 -14.87
N ALA A 199 -11.31 -9.81 -15.92
CA ALA A 199 -10.25 -10.28 -16.82
C ALA A 199 -9.63 -9.11 -17.61
N GLU A 200 -10.45 -8.27 -18.24
CA GLU A 200 -10.00 -7.08 -18.97
C GLU A 200 -9.24 -6.10 -18.08
N GLU A 201 -9.68 -5.93 -16.83
CA GLU A 201 -9.03 -5.02 -15.90
C GLU A 201 -7.68 -5.56 -15.43
N LYS A 202 -7.54 -6.87 -15.25
CA LYS A 202 -6.23 -7.50 -15.00
C LYS A 202 -5.26 -7.24 -16.16
N GLU A 203 -5.74 -7.36 -17.40
CA GLU A 203 -4.94 -7.06 -18.60
C GLU A 203 -4.58 -5.58 -18.72
N TYR A 204 -5.54 -4.69 -18.48
CA TYR A 204 -5.33 -3.24 -18.49
C TYR A 204 -4.31 -2.81 -17.42
N ASN A 205 -4.47 -3.32 -16.19
CA ASN A 205 -3.57 -3.02 -15.08
C ASN A 205 -2.16 -3.56 -15.34
N LYS A 206 -2.03 -4.76 -15.94
CA LYS A 206 -0.74 -5.29 -16.39
C LYS A 206 -0.09 -4.36 -17.42
N HIS A 207 -0.81 -4.01 -18.49
CA HIS A 207 -0.31 -3.10 -19.53
C HIS A 207 0.09 -1.72 -18.98
N ARG A 208 -0.67 -1.17 -18.03
CA ARG A 208 -0.35 0.09 -17.35
C ARG A 208 0.88 -0.03 -16.46
N TRP A 209 1.00 -1.12 -15.70
CA TRP A 209 2.17 -1.40 -14.88
C TRP A 209 3.41 -1.53 -15.75
N ASP A 210 3.38 -2.35 -16.80
CA ASP A 210 4.49 -2.52 -17.75
C ASP A 210 4.91 -1.20 -18.42
N LYS A 211 3.95 -0.32 -18.74
CA LYS A 211 4.22 0.98 -19.38
C LYS A 211 4.78 2.04 -18.42
N SER A 212 4.52 1.91 -17.12
CA SER A 212 4.93 2.88 -16.09
C SER A 212 6.06 2.41 -15.19
N HIS A 213 6.30 1.09 -15.11
CA HIS A 213 7.48 0.51 -14.48
C HIS A 213 8.67 0.61 -15.43
N MET A 214 9.46 1.66 -15.26
CA MET A 214 10.88 1.58 -15.54
C MET A 214 11.56 1.04 -14.29
N GLU A 215 12.26 -0.10 -14.40
CA GLU A 215 13.32 -0.39 -13.43
C GLU A 215 14.31 0.78 -13.50
N PRO A 216 14.52 1.53 -12.41
CA PRO A 216 15.42 2.67 -12.48
C PRO A 216 16.85 2.14 -12.55
N ASP A 217 17.52 2.44 -13.66
CA ASP A 217 18.95 2.19 -13.82
C ASP A 217 19.70 3.29 -13.05
N PHE A 218 19.91 3.07 -11.74
CA PHE A 218 20.54 4.04 -10.86
C PHE A 218 22.05 4.12 -11.14
N LYS A 219 22.50 5.23 -11.77
CA LYS A 219 23.92 5.60 -11.86
C LYS A 219 24.20 6.80 -10.96
N GLU A 220 25.35 6.76 -10.27
CA GLU A 220 25.75 7.77 -9.29
C GLU A 220 25.69 9.21 -9.87
N GLY A 221 25.07 10.14 -9.13
CA GLY A 221 25.06 11.57 -9.45
C GLY A 221 23.96 12.05 -10.41
N THR A 222 23.02 11.18 -10.78
CA THR A 222 21.96 11.51 -11.75
C THR A 222 20.84 12.35 -11.10
N LYS A 223 20.60 13.57 -11.59
CA LYS A 223 19.42 14.38 -11.23
C LYS A 223 18.18 13.81 -11.92
N LEU A 224 17.21 13.32 -11.15
CA LEU A 224 15.87 12.99 -11.66
C LEU A 224 14.97 14.25 -11.60
N LYS A 225 13.92 14.31 -12.42
CA LYS A 225 13.02 15.48 -12.51
C LYS A 225 12.48 15.95 -11.15
N ASN A 226 12.25 15.04 -10.21
CA ASN A 226 11.58 15.33 -8.92
C ASN A 226 12.39 14.94 -7.68
N ALA A 227 13.50 14.21 -7.84
CA ALA A 227 14.29 13.72 -6.73
C ALA A 227 15.80 13.78 -7.01
N VAL A 228 16.58 14.07 -5.98
CA VAL A 228 18.05 14.02 -6.02
C VAL A 228 18.50 13.03 -4.97
N GLU A 229 19.33 12.07 -5.36
CA GLU A 229 20.05 11.22 -4.43
C GLU A 229 21.32 11.94 -3.96
N VAL A 230 21.45 12.11 -2.64
CA VAL A 230 22.54 12.85 -2.00
C VAL A 230 23.35 11.89 -1.13
N LYS A 231 24.67 11.90 -1.29
CA LYS A 231 25.58 11.19 -0.38
C LYS A 231 25.52 11.86 0.99
N LEU A 232 24.89 11.18 1.96
CA LEU A 232 24.75 11.67 3.33
C LEU A 232 26.04 11.45 4.14
N THR A 233 26.43 12.44 4.93
CA THR A 233 27.54 12.35 5.89
C THR A 233 27.19 11.45 7.08
N GLU A 234 28.20 10.94 7.82
CA GLU A 234 28.02 9.97 8.94
C GLU A 234 26.93 10.42 9.94
N GLU A 235 26.79 11.73 10.17
CA GLU A 235 25.85 12.34 11.12
C GLU A 235 24.37 12.22 10.71
N VAL A 236 24.08 12.08 9.41
CA VAL A 236 22.72 12.07 8.86
C VAL A 236 22.35 10.74 8.19
N SER A 237 23.20 9.72 8.36
CA SER A 237 23.10 8.38 7.75
C SER A 237 21.82 7.59 8.09
N ARG A 238 21.05 8.02 9.10
CA ARG A 238 19.73 7.46 9.43
C ARG A 238 18.61 7.97 8.52
N LYS A 239 18.86 9.00 7.71
CA LYS A 239 17.88 9.56 6.77
C LYS A 239 18.03 8.89 5.40
N HIS A 240 16.92 8.79 4.67
CA HIS A 240 16.91 8.21 3.33
C HIS A 240 17.72 9.10 2.35
N PRO A 241 18.57 8.54 1.47
CA PRO A 241 19.48 9.31 0.62
C PRO A 241 18.79 10.05 -0.54
N VAL A 242 17.55 9.70 -0.86
CA VAL A 242 16.75 10.33 -1.92
C VAL A 242 15.87 11.44 -1.34
N PHE A 243 16.03 12.67 -1.85
CA PHE A 243 15.28 13.85 -1.40
C PHE A 243 14.50 14.51 -2.55
N PRO A 244 13.31 15.09 -2.29
CA PRO A 244 12.61 15.94 -3.24
C PRO A 244 13.46 17.15 -3.65
N VAL A 245 13.49 17.47 -4.96
CA VAL A 245 14.26 18.61 -5.50
C VAL A 245 13.86 19.93 -4.84
N SER A 246 12.60 20.09 -4.45
CA SER A 246 12.09 21.31 -3.77
C SER A 246 12.71 21.57 -2.39
N LEU A 247 13.25 20.53 -1.74
CA LEU A 247 13.90 20.63 -0.43
C LEU A 247 15.42 20.88 -0.55
N VAL A 248 15.97 20.83 -1.76
CA VAL A 248 17.39 21.06 -2.03
C VAL A 248 17.58 22.50 -2.45
N LYS A 249 18.26 23.30 -1.62
CA LYS A 249 18.63 24.68 -1.96
C LYS A 249 20.06 24.72 -2.51
N PRO A 250 20.35 25.54 -3.54
CA PRO A 250 21.72 25.75 -3.99
C PRO A 250 22.56 26.30 -2.85
N TYR A 251 23.71 25.67 -2.60
CA TYR A 251 24.66 26.15 -1.62
C TYR A 251 25.31 27.43 -2.16
N LEU A 252 24.95 28.58 -1.59
CA LEU A 252 25.61 29.86 -1.87
C LEU A 252 26.87 29.94 -1.00
N GLN A 253 28.05 29.84 -1.61
CA GLN A 253 29.28 30.18 -0.93
C GLN A 253 29.23 31.64 -0.48
N ALA A 254 29.58 31.88 0.79
CA ALA A 254 29.67 33.23 1.34
C ALA A 254 30.81 33.99 0.66
N GLY A 255 30.49 34.71 -0.41
CA GLY A 255 31.36 35.74 -0.98
C GLY A 255 31.42 36.94 -0.02
N GLU A 256 32.64 37.42 0.24
CA GLU A 256 32.91 38.52 1.18
C GLU A 256 32.28 39.85 0.73
N ASP A 257 31.90 39.98 -0.54
CA ASP A 257 31.33 41.21 -1.10
C ASP A 257 29.85 41.45 -0.76
N LYS A 258 29.09 40.44 -0.29
CA LYS A 258 27.64 40.57 -0.07
C LYS A 258 27.19 40.70 1.40
N PHE A 259 28.02 40.30 2.37
CA PHE A 259 27.63 40.31 3.80
C PHE A 259 28.84 40.54 4.73
N PRO A 260 29.23 41.81 4.98
CA PRO A 260 30.48 42.15 5.67
C PRO A 260 30.53 41.80 7.18
N SER A 261 29.39 41.50 7.82
CA SER A 261 29.29 41.29 9.27
C SER A 261 29.49 39.84 9.73
N ARG A 262 29.80 38.90 8.84
CA ARG A 262 29.85 37.46 9.17
C ARG A 262 31.30 36.97 9.29
N LYS A 263 31.85 36.86 10.51
CA LYS A 263 33.18 36.26 10.75
C LYS A 263 33.15 34.78 10.35
N LYS A 264 34.05 34.38 9.44
CA LYS A 264 34.32 32.97 9.12
C LYS A 264 35.00 32.31 10.32
N ASN A 265 34.38 31.29 10.91
CA ASN A 265 35.13 30.33 11.72
C ASN A 265 35.89 29.41 10.75
N PRO A 266 37.18 29.12 10.97
CA PRO A 266 37.97 28.29 10.07
C PRO A 266 37.38 26.88 10.06
N THR A 267 36.79 26.50 8.92
CA THR A 267 36.16 25.20 8.75
C THR A 267 37.11 24.30 7.97
N SER A 268 37.86 23.50 8.72
CA SER A 268 38.48 22.22 8.34
C SER A 268 39.69 22.23 7.38
N PRO A 269 40.68 21.35 7.64
CA PRO A 269 41.92 21.23 6.85
C PRO A 269 41.68 20.67 5.44
N GLU A 270 42.61 20.97 4.52
CA GLU A 270 42.56 20.61 3.10
C GLU A 270 42.22 19.15 2.81
N VAL A 271 41.35 18.96 1.80
CA VAL A 271 40.96 17.64 1.29
C VAL A 271 42.10 17.09 0.43
N VAL A 272 42.84 16.12 0.98
CA VAL A 272 43.77 15.28 0.21
C VAL A 272 42.96 14.38 -0.73
N LYS A 273 43.28 14.39 -2.03
CA LYS A 273 42.76 13.43 -3.00
C LYS A 273 43.28 12.03 -2.63
N VAL A 274 42.39 11.07 -2.37
CA VAL A 274 42.78 9.69 -2.02
C VAL A 274 42.53 8.78 -3.21
N GLU A 275 43.63 8.32 -3.80
CA GLU A 275 43.71 7.17 -4.71
C GLU A 275 43.16 5.90 -4.04
N ASP A 276 42.66 4.97 -4.83
CA ASP A 276 41.98 3.72 -4.45
C ASP A 276 42.93 2.66 -3.83
N SER A 277 43.83 3.11 -2.96
CA SER A 277 44.64 2.27 -2.07
C SER A 277 43.85 2.03 -0.78
N PRO A 278 43.91 0.83 -0.16
CA PRO A 278 43.24 0.57 1.11
C PRO A 278 43.69 1.58 2.16
N GLY A 279 42.82 2.55 2.47
CA GLY A 279 43.15 3.64 3.37
C GLY A 279 43.50 3.15 4.78
N PRO A 280 44.18 3.96 5.60
CA PRO A 280 44.60 3.56 6.95
C PRO A 280 43.40 3.16 7.83
N VAL A 281 43.62 2.18 8.71
CA VAL A 281 42.59 1.62 9.59
C VAL A 281 42.05 2.70 10.54
N LYS A 282 40.72 2.91 10.58
CA LYS A 282 40.03 3.82 11.51
C LYS A 282 39.87 3.13 12.87
N LYS A 283 39.24 1.95 12.88
CA LYS A 283 39.00 1.16 14.10
C LYS A 283 38.59 -0.27 13.79
N ILE A 284 38.77 -1.13 14.79
CA ILE A 284 38.23 -2.49 14.82
C ILE A 284 36.87 -2.44 15.53
N ILE A 285 35.84 -3.00 14.90
CA ILE A 285 34.46 -2.95 15.40
C ILE A 285 34.09 -4.24 16.12
N ARG A 286 34.45 -5.38 15.53
CA ARG A 286 34.07 -6.72 16.04
C ARG A 286 35.21 -7.70 15.86
N ALA A 287 35.18 -8.76 16.64
CA ALA A 287 36.05 -9.92 16.48
C ALA A 287 35.19 -11.18 16.37
N ARG A 288 35.60 -12.12 15.53
CA ARG A 288 34.98 -13.45 15.39
C ARG A 288 36.08 -14.51 15.32
N ASN A 289 35.77 -15.72 15.80
CA ASN A 289 36.63 -16.88 15.63
C ASN A 289 36.03 -17.74 14.52
N ILE A 290 36.84 -18.11 13.53
CA ILE A 290 36.42 -19.00 12.43
C ILE A 290 37.37 -20.19 12.40
N ARG A 291 36.84 -21.36 12.06
CA ARG A 291 37.64 -22.55 11.80
C ARG A 291 37.97 -22.62 10.31
N LEU A 292 39.24 -22.40 9.96
CA LEU A 292 39.76 -22.50 8.59
C LEU A 292 40.82 -23.61 8.58
N ASN A 293 40.72 -24.55 7.65
CA ASN A 293 41.65 -25.69 7.50
C ASN A 293 41.95 -26.43 8.82
N GLY A 294 40.93 -26.68 9.63
CA GLY A 294 41.04 -27.41 10.89
C GLY A 294 41.61 -26.62 12.08
N ARG A 295 42.10 -25.39 11.88
CA ARG A 295 42.63 -24.52 12.94
C ARG A 295 41.68 -23.36 13.23
N TYR A 296 41.65 -22.92 14.49
CA TYR A 296 40.90 -21.73 14.89
C TYR A 296 41.71 -20.48 14.58
N GLN A 297 41.16 -19.58 13.76
CA GLN A 297 41.76 -18.30 13.44
C GLN A 297 40.81 -17.16 13.83
N ARG A 298 41.38 -16.13 14.47
CA ARG A 298 40.63 -14.95 14.90
C ARG A 298 40.67 -13.89 13.80
N GLN A 299 39.50 -13.40 13.41
CA GLN A 299 39.34 -12.30 12.46
C GLN A 299 38.68 -11.10 13.12
N TYR A 300 39.02 -9.92 12.61
CA TYR A 300 38.57 -8.64 13.10
C TYR A 300 37.87 -7.89 11.97
N LEU A 301 36.71 -7.29 12.26
CA LEU A 301 36.00 -6.43 11.32
C LEU A 301 36.64 -5.05 11.38
N VAL A 302 37.34 -4.70 10.31
CA VAL A 302 38.15 -3.49 10.21
C VAL A 302 37.39 -2.45 9.41
N ARG A 303 37.23 -1.26 10.00
CA ARG A 303 36.73 -0.07 9.30
C ARG A 303 37.90 0.80 8.88
N PHE A 304 37.96 1.13 7.60
CA PHE A 304 38.99 1.99 7.02
C PHE A 304 38.59 3.46 7.11
N LYS A 305 39.57 4.36 7.21
CA LYS A 305 39.30 5.80 7.17
C LYS A 305 38.80 6.19 5.77
N ASN A 306 37.84 7.10 5.71
CA ASN A 306 37.26 7.65 4.47
C ASN A 306 36.52 6.64 3.58
N HIS A 307 36.16 5.47 4.11
CA HIS A 307 35.33 4.50 3.42
C HIS A 307 34.00 4.28 4.14
N THR A 308 32.94 4.02 3.37
CA THR A 308 31.60 3.69 3.88
C THR A 308 31.58 2.33 4.58
N ALA A 309 30.60 2.10 5.44
CA ALA A 309 30.47 0.86 6.20
C ALA A 309 30.35 -0.39 5.32
N ASP A 310 29.87 -0.23 4.08
CA ASP A 310 29.73 -1.31 3.10
C ASP A 310 31.09 -1.85 2.62
N LYS A 311 32.17 -1.07 2.80
CA LYS A 311 33.55 -1.47 2.49
C LYS A 311 34.29 -2.06 3.71
N ASP A 312 33.62 -2.27 4.84
CA ASP A 312 34.24 -2.91 6.02
C ASP A 312 34.61 -4.37 5.70
N LYS A 313 35.86 -4.77 5.98
CA LYS A 313 36.37 -6.13 5.67
C LYS A 313 36.77 -6.88 6.92
N TRP A 314 36.55 -8.19 6.91
CA TRP A 314 37.08 -9.11 7.92
C TRP A 314 38.51 -9.47 7.58
N LEU A 315 39.45 -9.07 8.45
CA LEU A 315 40.88 -9.32 8.27
C LEU A 315 41.43 -10.17 9.44
N ALA A 316 42.41 -11.03 9.13
CA ALA A 316 43.21 -11.71 10.15
C ALA A 316 44.15 -10.73 10.85
N GLU A 317 44.59 -11.03 12.07
CA GLU A 317 45.47 -10.16 12.88
C GLU A 317 46.69 -9.63 12.10
N ASP A 318 47.33 -10.49 11.32
CA ASP A 318 48.55 -10.19 10.56
C ASP A 318 48.29 -9.34 9.30
N ALA A 319 47.03 -9.32 8.82
CA ALA A 319 46.63 -8.62 7.60
C ALA A 319 46.12 -7.20 7.88
N ILE A 320 46.13 -6.75 9.14
CA ILE A 320 45.65 -5.41 9.53
C ILE A 320 46.84 -4.44 9.52
N PRO A 321 46.82 -3.41 8.66
CA PRO A 321 47.82 -2.33 8.70
C PRO A 321 47.79 -1.64 10.07
N ASP A 322 48.95 -1.49 10.71
CA ASP A 322 49.10 -0.97 12.08
C ASP A 322 48.25 -1.70 13.14
N GLY A 323 48.00 -3.00 12.92
CA GLY A 323 47.07 -3.82 13.72
C GLY A 323 47.34 -3.78 15.23
N ASN A 324 48.59 -3.75 15.66
CA ASN A 324 48.97 -3.79 17.09
C ASN A 324 48.34 -2.66 17.91
N LEU A 325 48.32 -1.43 17.39
CA LEU A 325 47.75 -0.28 18.11
C LEU A 325 46.22 -0.40 18.20
N HIS A 326 45.58 -0.76 17.09
CA HIS A 326 44.12 -0.86 17.00
C HIS A 326 43.56 -2.06 17.76
N LEU A 327 44.27 -3.18 17.77
CA LEU A 327 43.94 -4.37 18.55
C LEU A 327 44.10 -4.11 20.04
N ARG A 328 45.15 -3.39 20.46
CA ARG A 328 45.33 -3.01 21.87
C ARG A 328 44.19 -2.12 22.36
N ARG A 329 43.80 -1.11 21.57
CA ARG A 329 42.64 -0.25 21.89
C ARG A 329 41.33 -1.03 21.93
N PHE A 330 41.10 -1.92 20.97
CA PHE A 330 39.89 -2.76 20.91
C PHE A 330 39.80 -3.77 22.07
N ARG A 331 40.93 -4.36 22.47
CA ARG A 331 41.00 -5.27 23.63
C ARG A 331 40.79 -4.50 24.94
N ALA A 332 41.33 -3.28 25.06
CA ALA A 332 41.11 -2.42 26.22
C ALA A 332 39.65 -1.99 26.37
N SER A 333 38.97 -1.64 25.27
CA SER A 333 37.55 -1.24 25.30
C SER A 333 36.57 -2.38 25.60
N ARG A 334 37.03 -3.63 25.66
CA ARG A 334 36.22 -4.82 25.99
C ARG A 334 36.57 -5.45 27.35
N LYS A 335 37.50 -4.86 28.09
CA LYS A 335 37.88 -5.28 29.45
C LYS A 335 37.13 -4.53 30.56
N ILE A 336 36.20 -3.65 30.18
CA ILE A 336 35.17 -3.03 31.04
C ILE A 336 33.88 -3.80 30.75
#